data_AF-A0A6J1QU02-F1
#
_entry.id   AF-A0A6J1QU02-F1
#
_cell.length_a   1.000
_cell.length_b   1.000
_cell.length_c   1.000
_cell.angle_alpha   90.00
_cell.angle_beta   90.00
_cell.angle_gamma   90.00
#
_symmetry.space_group_name_H-M   'P 1'
#
loop_
_entity.id
_entity.type
_entity.pdbx_description
1 polymer ?
#
loop_
_entity_poly.entity_id
_entity_poly.type
_entity_poly.pdbx_seq_one_letter_code
_entity_poly.pdbx_strand_id
1 'polypeptide(L)'
;MKMQGTSLGSIKKNPALLPLYFCIGLGGLGAFLYTLRLATRSPDVSWLNKKEAEPWNYYKDKQYKFYATKDEYSKSKSPAPEY
;
A
#
# COMPACT_ATOMS: atom_id res chain seq x y z
N MET A 1 -12.77 -35.82 -10.74
CA MET A 1 -13.66 -35.15 -9.76
C MET A 1 -13.61 -33.65 -10.04
N LYS A 2 -14.66 -33.02 -10.56
CA LYS A 2 -14.69 -31.56 -10.76
C LYS A 2 -15.03 -30.92 -9.41
N MET A 3 -14.10 -30.18 -8.82
CA MET A 3 -14.34 -29.47 -7.56
C MET A 3 -15.47 -28.46 -7.75
N GLN A 4 -16.55 -28.63 -6.99
CA GLN A 4 -17.66 -27.67 -6.98
C GLN A 4 -17.22 -26.43 -6.19
N GLY A 5 -17.32 -25.25 -6.80
CA GLY A 5 -16.95 -23.96 -6.18
C GLY A 5 -15.96 -23.12 -6.97
N THR A 6 -15.13 -23.71 -7.84
CA THR A 6 -14.06 -22.98 -8.57
C THR A 6 -14.48 -22.41 -9.93
N SER A 7 -15.70 -22.70 -10.39
CA SER A 7 -16.26 -22.18 -11.64
C SER A 7 -17.39 -21.19 -11.36
N LEU A 8 -17.49 -20.12 -12.14
CA LEU A 8 -18.54 -19.10 -12.06
C LEU A 8 -19.96 -19.70 -12.03
N GLY A 9 -20.18 -20.81 -12.75
CA GLY A 9 -21.47 -21.52 -12.74
C GLY A 9 -21.76 -22.30 -11.46
N SER A 10 -20.73 -22.68 -10.69
CA SER A 10 -20.86 -23.41 -9.43
C SER A 10 -21.08 -22.49 -8.22
N ILE A 11 -20.62 -21.23 -8.31
CA ILE A 11 -20.85 -20.19 -7.29
C ILE A 11 -22.33 -19.78 -7.27
N LYS A 12 -22.97 -19.67 -8.45
CA LYS A 12 -24.43 -19.41 -8.53
C LYS A 12 -25.29 -20.53 -7.94
N LYS A 13 -24.79 -21.78 -7.93
CA LYS A 13 -25.52 -22.92 -7.34
C LYS A 13 -25.43 -22.97 -5.80
N ASN A 14 -24.41 -22.34 -5.21
CA ASN A 14 -24.20 -22.34 -3.76
C ASN A 14 -23.96 -20.91 -3.27
N PRO A 15 -25.03 -20.12 -3.04
CA PRO A 15 -24.92 -18.72 -2.63
C PRO A 15 -24.19 -18.53 -1.29
N ALA A 16 -24.14 -19.57 -0.45
CA ALA A 16 -23.40 -19.57 0.81
C ALA A 16 -21.87 -19.41 0.65
N LEU A 17 -21.30 -19.71 -0.52
CA LEU A 17 -19.86 -19.51 -0.78
C LEU A 17 -19.49 -18.05 -1.07
N LEU A 18 -20.47 -17.20 -1.42
CA LEU A 18 -20.25 -15.81 -1.78
C LEU A 18 -19.65 -14.95 -0.65
N PRO A 19 -20.13 -15.02 0.62
CA PRO A 19 -19.50 -14.29 1.72
C PRO A 19 -18.07 -14.77 2.03
N LEU A 20 -17.76 -16.06 1.83
CA LEU A 20 -16.41 -16.59 2.01
C LEU A 20 -15.44 -15.99 0.98
N TYR A 21 -15.82 -15.98 -0.31
CA TYR A 21 -15.02 -15.36 -1.36
C TYR A 21 -14.89 -13.85 -1.18
N PHE A 22 -15.92 -13.19 -0.65
CA PHE A 22 -15.85 -11.77 -0.32
C PHE A 22 -14.78 -11.48 0.74
N CYS A 23 -14.75 -12.23 1.84
CA CYS A 23 -13.73 -12.05 2.88
C CYS A 23 -12.31 -12.34 2.35
N ILE A 24 -12.14 -13.38 1.54
CA ILE A 24 -10.85 -13.72 0.93
C ILE A 24 -10.42 -12.63 -0.06
N GLY A 25 -11.34 -12.16 -0.90
CA GLY A 25 -11.10 -11.07 -1.85
C GLY A 25 -10.76 -9.76 -1.16
N LEU A 26 -11.48 -9.41 -0.08
CA LEU A 26 -11.18 -8.23 0.75
C LEU A 26 -9.79 -8.33 1.38
N GLY A 27 -9.43 -9.50 1.95
CA GLY A 27 -8.12 -9.73 2.52
C GLY A 27 -7.01 -9.60 1.47
N GLY A 28 -7.19 -10.22 0.30
CA GLY A 28 -6.24 -10.16 -0.80
C GLY A 28 -6.07 -8.75 -1.37
N LEU A 29 -7.17 -8.03 -1.59
CA LEU A 29 -7.14 -6.64 -2.03
C LEU A 29 -6.49 -5.73 -0.98
N GLY A 30 -6.81 -5.90 0.30
CA GLY A 30 -6.20 -5.13 1.39
C GLY A 30 -4.69 -5.33 1.46
N ALA A 31 -4.23 -6.59 1.39
CA ALA A 31 -2.81 -6.92 1.36
C ALA A 31 -2.11 -6.32 0.13
N PHE A 32 -2.71 -6.45 -1.07
CA PHE A 32 -2.16 -5.90 -2.30
C PHE A 32 -2.09 -4.36 -2.28
N LEU A 33 -3.14 -3.70 -1.79
CA LEU A 33 -3.16 -2.24 -1.68
C LEU A 33 -2.11 -1.74 -0.68
N TYR A 34 -1.93 -2.44 0.44
CA TYR A 34 -0.92 -2.07 1.43
C TYR A 34 0.50 -2.28 0.91
N THR A 35 0.79 -3.39 0.22
CA THR A 35 2.10 -3.62 -0.38
C THR A 35 2.39 -2.63 -1.50
N LEU A 36 1.42 -2.32 -2.36
CA LEU A 36 1.56 -1.29 -3.41
C LEU A 36 1.81 0.11 -2.81
N ARG A 37 1.13 0.44 -1.70
CA ARG A 37 1.37 1.68 -0.96
C ARG A 37 2.79 1.72 -0.39
N LEU A 38 3.26 0.63 0.22
CA LEU A 38 4.64 0.53 0.72
C LEU A 38 5.63 0.70 -0.42
N ALA A 39 5.40 0.01 -1.54
CA ALA A 39 6.31 0.04 -2.66
C ALA A 39 6.46 1.46 -3.24
N THR A 40 5.37 2.23 -3.34
CA THR A 40 5.40 3.57 -3.98
C THR A 40 5.70 4.72 -3.03
N ARG A 41 5.40 4.59 -1.74
CA ARG A 41 5.53 5.69 -0.75
C ARG A 41 6.58 5.46 0.32
N SER A 42 7.22 4.28 0.39
CA SER A 42 8.33 4.06 1.34
C SER A 42 9.61 4.70 0.83
N PRO A 43 10.32 5.48 1.67
CA PRO A 43 11.60 6.08 1.30
C PRO A 43 12.70 5.03 1.05
N ASP A 44 12.53 3.81 1.58
CA ASP A 44 13.47 2.70 1.41
C ASP A 44 13.40 2.05 0.01
N VAL A 45 12.31 2.29 -0.73
CA VAL A 45 12.09 1.67 -2.04
C VAL A 45 12.31 2.73 -3.12
N SER A 46 13.45 2.62 -3.81
CA SER A 46 13.83 3.55 -4.86
C SER A 46 13.59 2.93 -6.24
N TRP A 47 12.47 3.29 -6.88
CA TRP A 47 12.15 2.86 -8.25
C TRP A 47 12.95 3.60 -9.32
N LEU A 48 13.45 4.80 -8.98
CA LEU A 48 14.21 5.65 -9.87
C LEU A 48 15.69 5.50 -9.55
N ASN A 49 16.44 4.88 -10.47
CA ASN A 49 17.89 4.94 -10.44
C ASN A 49 18.35 6.30 -11.00
N LYS A 50 18.92 7.13 -10.11
CA LYS A 50 19.86 8.23 -10.41
C LYS A 50 19.28 9.49 -11.08
N LYS A 51 19.44 10.64 -10.41
CA LYS A 51 19.72 11.97 -11.03
C LYS A 51 20.08 13.06 -10.01
N GLU A 52 19.55 12.97 -8.79
CA GLU A 52 19.91 13.88 -7.68
C GLU A 52 21.08 13.30 -6.89
N ALA A 53 22.15 14.07 -6.68
CA ALA A 53 23.28 13.66 -5.83
C ALA A 53 22.86 13.50 -4.34
N GLU A 54 21.71 14.07 -3.97
CA GLU A 54 21.21 14.16 -2.60
C GLU A 54 19.76 13.64 -2.47
N PRO A 55 19.55 12.32 -2.50
CA PRO A 55 18.21 11.71 -2.47
C PRO A 55 17.39 12.04 -1.21
N TRP A 56 18.04 12.43 -0.10
CA TRP A 56 17.39 12.87 1.13
C TRP A 56 16.63 14.19 0.99
N ASN A 57 17.03 15.10 0.09
CA ASN A 57 16.32 16.36 -0.12
C ASN A 57 14.89 16.15 -0.64
N TYR A 58 14.66 15.11 -1.47
CA TYR A 58 13.33 14.77 -1.98
C TYR A 58 12.36 14.32 -0.88
N TYR A 59 12.87 13.70 0.19
CA TYR A 59 12.06 13.17 1.29
C TYR A 59 11.98 14.10 2.51
N LYS A 60 12.69 15.23 2.50
CA LYS A 60 12.80 16.15 3.64
C LYS A 60 11.45 16.62 4.19
N ASP A 61 10.52 16.96 3.31
CA ASP A 61 9.18 17.45 3.67
C ASP A 61 8.08 16.41 3.48
N LYS A 62 8.43 15.18 3.06
CA LYS A 62 7.44 14.13 2.79
C LYS A 62 7.24 13.27 4.04
N GLN A 63 5.99 13.17 4.47
CA GLN A 63 5.62 12.32 5.59
C GLN A 63 5.37 10.88 5.10
N TYR A 64 6.04 9.92 5.74
CA TYR A 64 5.84 8.49 5.46
C TYR A 64 4.58 7.91 6.14
N LYS A 65 4.09 8.53 7.21
CA LYS A 65 2.94 8.03 7.97
C LYS A 65 1.67 7.95 7.10
N PHE A 66 0.85 6.93 7.35
CA PHE A 66 -0.44 6.76 6.64
C PHE A 66 -1.43 7.87 7.01
N TYR A 67 -1.37 8.32 8.26
CA TYR A 67 -2.11 9.46 8.77
C TYR A 67 -1.16 10.30 9.63
N ALA A 68 -1.17 11.61 9.42
CA ALA A 68 -0.43 12.57 10.22
C ALA A 68 -1.31 13.78 10.47
N THR A 69 -1.23 14.30 11.69
CA THR A 69 -1.97 15.50 12.09
C THR A 69 -1.28 16.76 11.55
N LYS A 70 -2.04 17.85 11.35
CA LYS A 70 -1.49 19.14 10.88
C LYS A 70 -0.32 19.63 11.77
N ASP A 71 -0.41 19.36 13.07
CA ASP A 71 0.62 19.71 14.04
C ASP A 71 1.94 18.93 13.80
N GLU A 72 1.84 17.64 13.48
CA GLU A 72 3.01 16.83 13.12
C GLU A 72 3.65 17.29 11.81
N TYR A 73 2.87 17.77 10.83
CA TYR A 73 3.42 18.37 9.61
C TYR A 73 4.22 19.66 9.90
N SER A 74 3.73 20.50 10.82
CA SER A 74 4.45 21.73 11.19
C SER A 74 5.75 21.44 11.94
N LYS A 75 5.85 20.28 12.61
CA LYS A 75 7.00 19.86 13.43
C LYS A 75 7.94 18.89 12.72
N SER A 76 7.59 18.38 11.54
CA SER A 76 8.37 17.33 10.85
C SER A 76 9.59 17.84 10.09
N LYS A 77 10.06 19.07 10.34
CA LYS A 77 11.27 19.58 9.69
C LYS A 77 12.49 18.76 10.13
N SER A 78 13.27 18.30 9.15
CA SER A 78 14.55 17.65 9.41
C SER A 78 15.48 18.59 10.18
N PRO A 79 16.16 18.12 11.25
CA PRO A 79 17.14 18.92 11.97
C PRO A 79 18.44 19.15 11.17
N ALA A 80 18.57 18.53 10.00
CA ALA A 80 19.72 18.71 9.13
C ALA A 80 19.80 20.14 8.58
N PRO A 81 21.01 20.72 8.45
CA PRO A 81 21.20 22.06 7.92
C PRO A 81 20.70 22.17 6.47
N GLU A 82 20.18 23.34 6.13
CA GLU A 82 19.84 23.72 4.75
C GLU A 82 21.10 24.22 4.05
N TYR A 83 21.42 23.65 2.89
CA TYR A 83 22.56 24.00 2.03
C TYR A 83 22.08 24.58 0.71
#